data_AF-A0A542G1H4-F1
#
_entry.id   AF-A0A542G1H4-F1
#
_cell.length_a   1.000
_cell.length_b   1.000
_cell.length_c   1.000
_cell.angle_alpha   90.00
_cell.angle_beta   90.00
_cell.angle_gamma   90.00
#
_symmetry.space_group_name_H-M   'P 1'
#
loop_
_entity.id
_entity.type
_entity.pdbx_description
1 polymer ?
#
loop_
_entity_poly.entity_id
_entity_poly.type
_entity_poly.pdbx_seq_one_letter_code
_entity_poly.pdbx_strand_id
1 'polypeptide(L)'
;MGFDPHEPEQRSQLKDALTAADITVGELWLRYFSMTGSAGEYEVQAYLQGLISLPVIQRDLLALACNEMIAEKPPLHAPYADQMKGTGPSGPSSGR
;
A
#
# COMPACT_ATOMS: atom_id res chain seq x y z
N MET A 1 -29.64 7.21 7.55
CA MET A 1 -28.81 6.00 7.65
C MET A 1 -29.01 5.21 6.35
N GLY A 2 -28.18 5.49 5.33
CA GLY A 2 -28.24 4.76 4.08
C GLY A 2 -27.21 3.64 4.13
N PHE A 3 -27.68 2.39 4.10
CA PHE A 3 -26.81 1.25 3.82
C PHE A 3 -26.21 1.48 2.44
N ASP A 4 -24.91 1.69 2.37
CA ASP A 4 -24.22 1.88 1.11
C ASP A 4 -24.00 0.51 0.48
N PRO A 5 -24.68 0.19 -0.64
CA PRO A 5 -24.61 -1.14 -1.23
C PRO A 5 -23.20 -1.51 -1.69
N HIS A 6 -22.32 -0.52 -1.88
CA HIS A 6 -20.94 -0.71 -2.32
C HIS A 6 -19.95 -0.88 -1.16
N GLU A 7 -20.37 -0.67 0.10
CA GLU A 7 -19.49 -0.83 1.26
C GLU A 7 -18.81 -2.20 1.33
N PRO A 8 -19.52 -3.34 1.14
CA PRO A 8 -18.88 -4.65 1.20
C PRO A 8 -17.82 -4.84 0.11
N GLU A 9 -18.07 -4.31 -1.08
CA GLU A 9 -17.16 -4.37 -2.23
C GLU A 9 -15.93 -3.49 -1.98
N GLN A 10 -16.12 -2.23 -1.57
CA GLN A 10 -15.05 -1.31 -1.20
C GLN A 10 -14.16 -1.90 -0.10
N ARG A 11 -14.76 -2.48 0.93
CA ARG A 11 -14.05 -3.18 2.01
C ARG A 11 -13.23 -4.36 1.48
N SER A 12 -13.82 -5.18 0.59
CA SER A 12 -13.11 -6.33 0.03
C SER A 12 -11.87 -5.89 -0.74
N GLN A 13 -12.03 -4.92 -1.65
CA GLN A 13 -10.92 -4.38 -2.45
C GLN A 13 -9.83 -3.76 -1.57
N LEU A 14 -10.21 -3.06 -0.50
CA LEU A 14 -9.24 -2.52 0.46
C LEU A 14 -8.43 -3.65 1.13
N LYS A 15 -9.07 -4.74 1.56
CA LYS A 15 -8.35 -5.88 2.16
C LYS A 15 -7.39 -6.55 1.18
N ASP A 16 -7.83 -6.69 -0.07
CA ASP A 16 -7.01 -7.29 -1.12
C ASP A 16 -5.77 -6.42 -1.39
N ALA A 17 -5.94 -5.09 -1.42
CA ALA A 17 -4.84 -4.14 -1.56
C ALA A 17 -3.85 -4.21 -0.39
N LEU A 18 -4.33 -4.26 0.86
CA LEU A 18 -3.48 -4.42 2.04
C LEU A 18 -2.67 -5.72 2.00
N THR A 19 -3.32 -6.81 1.60
CA THR A 19 -2.69 -8.13 1.49
C THR A 19 -1.63 -8.14 0.38
N ALA A 20 -1.95 -7.59 -0.79
CA ALA A 20 -1.03 -7.52 -1.92
C ALA A 20 0.19 -6.62 -1.63
N ALA A 21 0.00 -5.58 -0.83
CA ALA A 21 1.04 -4.63 -0.47
C ALA A 21 1.79 -5.01 0.81
N ASP A 22 1.44 -6.10 1.48
CA ASP A 22 1.97 -6.48 2.81
C ASP A 22 1.90 -5.31 3.82
N ILE A 23 0.73 -4.68 3.89
CA ILE A 23 0.45 -3.57 4.81
C ILE A 23 -0.36 -4.10 5.99
N THR A 24 0.14 -3.87 7.19
CA THR A 24 -0.58 -4.25 8.40
C THR A 24 -1.71 -3.27 8.73
N VAL A 25 -2.72 -3.73 9.48
CA VAL A 25 -3.84 -2.87 9.91
C VAL A 25 -3.35 -1.69 10.76
N GLY A 26 -2.33 -1.90 11.59
CA GLY A 26 -1.72 -0.84 12.39
C GLY A 26 -1.05 0.24 11.54
N GLU A 27 -0.30 -0.14 10.49
CA GLU A 27 0.31 0.83 9.58
C GLU A 27 -0.74 1.61 8.77
N LEU A 28 -1.77 0.92 8.28
CA LEU A 28 -2.91 1.57 7.64
C LEU A 28 -3.57 2.58 8.59
N TRP A 29 -3.85 2.16 9.83
CA TRP A 29 -4.49 3.00 10.83
C TRP A 29 -3.64 4.24 11.15
N LEU A 30 -2.32 4.11 11.31
CA LEU A 30 -1.44 5.25 11.56
C LEU A 30 -1.47 6.29 10.43
N ARG A 31 -1.47 5.83 9.17
CA ARG A 31 -1.57 6.73 8.01
C ARG A 31 -2.95 7.39 7.93
N TYR A 32 -4.01 6.62 8.10
CA TYR A 32 -5.38 7.11 8.17
C TYR A 32 -5.60 8.12 9.31
N PHE A 33 -5.05 7.86 10.49
CA PHE A 33 -5.12 8.77 11.65
C PHE A 33 -4.41 10.09 11.37
N SER A 34 -3.25 10.03 10.69
CA SER A 34 -2.52 11.23 10.24
C SER A 34 -3.32 12.06 9.22
N MET A 35 -4.29 11.45 8.52
CA MET A 35 -5.23 12.09 7.59
C MET A 35 -6.55 12.51 8.26
N THR A 36 -6.52 12.83 9.56
CA THR A 36 -7.70 13.18 10.38
C THR A 36 -8.78 12.10 10.48
N GLY A 37 -8.39 10.83 10.33
CA GLY A 37 -9.27 9.69 10.57
C GLY A 37 -9.81 9.67 12.00
N SER A 38 -11.12 9.47 12.17
CA SER A 38 -11.79 9.51 13.48
C SER A 38 -11.96 8.15 14.15
N ALA A 39 -11.71 7.05 13.43
CA ALA A 39 -11.85 5.68 13.93
C ALA A 39 -10.57 5.21 14.62
N GLY A 40 -10.71 4.48 15.73
CA GLY A 40 -9.60 3.79 16.38
C GLY A 40 -9.11 2.58 15.58
N GLU A 41 -7.93 2.07 15.93
CA GLU A 41 -7.33 0.89 15.29
C GLU A 41 -8.28 -0.32 15.33
N TYR A 42 -8.91 -0.57 16.48
CA TYR A 42 -9.87 -1.65 16.64
C TYR A 42 -11.14 -1.47 15.80
N GLU A 43 -11.59 -0.23 15.58
CA GLU A 43 -12.73 0.05 14.71
C GLU A 43 -12.38 -0.15 13.25
N VAL A 44 -11.16 0.23 12.84
CA VAL A 44 -10.64 -0.08 11.49
C VAL A 44 -10.54 -1.60 11.29
N GLN A 45 -10.03 -2.32 12.28
CA GLN A 45 -9.98 -3.78 12.22
C GLN A 45 -11.39 -4.40 12.14
N ALA A 46 -12.31 -3.95 12.99
CA ALA A 46 -13.70 -4.41 12.99
C ALA A 46 -14.40 -4.11 11.66
N TYR A 47 -14.12 -2.94 11.06
CA TYR A 47 -14.60 -2.59 9.74
C TYR A 47 -14.06 -3.55 8.69
N LEU A 48 -12.75 -3.81 8.64
CA LEU A 48 -12.13 -4.75 7.69
C LEU A 48 -12.63 -6.21 7.89
N GLN A 49 -13.03 -6.57 9.10
CA GLN A 49 -13.67 -7.86 9.39
C GLN A 49 -15.16 -7.89 9.03
N GLY A 50 -15.75 -6.75 8.70
CA GLY A 50 -17.17 -6.60 8.40
C GLY A 50 -18.08 -6.66 9.60
N LEU A 51 -17.54 -6.44 10.80
CA LEU A 51 -18.27 -6.42 12.07
C LEU A 51 -19.00 -5.10 12.29
N ILE A 52 -18.48 -4.01 11.73
CA ILE A 52 -19.09 -2.67 11.78
C ILE A 52 -19.08 -2.02 10.39
N SER A 53 -19.94 -1.01 10.22
CA SER A 53 -19.92 -0.11 9.08
C SER A 53 -19.32 1.23 9.48
N LEU A 54 -18.49 1.80 8.61
CA LEU A 54 -17.93 3.13 8.78
C LEU A 54 -18.61 4.14 7.87
N PRO A 55 -18.69 5.43 8.26
CA PRO A 55 -19.15 6.49 7.37
C PRO A 55 -18.35 6.52 6.07
N VAL A 56 -18.99 6.86 4.95
CA VAL A 56 -18.38 6.92 3.61
C VAL A 56 -17.02 7.64 3.64
N ILE A 57 -16.97 8.82 4.27
CA ILE A 57 -15.74 9.60 4.37
C ILE A 57 -14.60 8.86 5.07
N GLN A 58 -14.91 8.05 6.08
CA GLN A 58 -13.87 7.28 6.79
C GLN A 58 -13.40 6.09 5.94
N ARG A 59 -14.30 5.47 5.16
CA ARG A 59 -13.95 4.41 4.20
C ARG A 59 -13.05 4.94 3.08
N ASP A 60 -13.36 6.12 2.57
CA ASP A 60 -12.58 6.78 1.53
C ASP A 60 -11.20 7.20 2.05
N LEU A 61 -11.10 7.68 3.30
CA LEU A 61 -9.81 7.97 3.93
C LEU A 61 -8.96 6.71 4.13
N LEU A 62 -9.55 5.57 4.48
CA LEU A 62 -8.82 4.30 4.55
C LEU A 62 -8.30 3.87 3.18
N ALA A 63 -9.12 4.02 2.13
CA ALA A 63 -8.69 3.75 0.77
C ALA A 63 -7.55 4.69 0.31
N LEU A 64 -7.66 5.99 0.63
CA LEU A 64 -6.62 6.97 0.34
C LEU A 64 -5.31 6.63 1.06
N ALA A 65 -5.36 6.33 2.35
CA ALA A 65 -4.19 5.93 3.13
C ALA A 65 -3.50 4.70 2.54
N CYS A 66 -4.26 3.68 2.16
CA CYS A 66 -3.73 2.48 1.53
C CYS A 66 -3.06 2.80 0.18
N ASN A 67 -3.71 3.59 -0.67
CA ASN A 67 -3.17 3.95 -1.99
C ASN A 67 -1.86 4.73 -1.88
N GLU A 68 -1.77 5.69 -0.97
CA GLU A 68 -0.54 6.47 -0.74
C GLU A 68 0.61 5.56 -0.29
N MET A 69 0.35 4.61 0.62
CA MET A 69 1.35 3.64 1.08
C MET A 69 1.84 2.71 -0.03
N ILE A 70 0.94 2.35 -0.96
CA ILE A 70 1.30 1.55 -2.14
C ILE A 70 2.14 2.38 -3.11
N ALA A 71 1.77 3.64 -3.35
CA ALA A 71 2.51 4.55 -4.23
C ALA A 71 3.92 4.85 -3.72
N GLU A 72 4.12 4.88 -2.39
CA GLU A 72 5.43 5.03 -1.75
C GLU A 72 6.36 3.83 -1.98
N LYS A 73 5.84 2.64 -2.30
CA LYS A 73 6.67 1.47 -2.67
C LYS A 73 6.98 1.56 -4.17
N PRO A 74 8.19 2.01 -4.59
CA PRO A 74 8.53 2.03 -6.00
C PRO A 74 8.46 0.61 -6.57
N PRO A 75 8.10 0.44 -7.86
CA PRO A 75 8.22 -0.86 -8.49
C PRO A 75 9.68 -1.31 -8.36
N LEU A 76 9.92 -2.54 -7.87
CA LEU A 76 11.26 -3.12 -7.82
C LEU A 76 11.84 -3.07 -9.24
N HIS A 77 12.75 -2.12 -9.50
CA HIS A 77 13.45 -2.04 -10.76
C HIS A 77 14.48 -3.17 -10.80
N ALA A 78 14.25 -4.13 -11.70
CA ALA A 78 15.23 -5.15 -12.00
C ALA A 78 16.51 -4.51 -12.60
N PRO A 79 17.70 -4.99 -12.22
CA PRO A 79 18.94 -4.45 -12.76
C PRO A 79 19.04 -4.71 -14.27
N TYR A 80 19.48 -3.68 -15.02
CA TYR A 80 19.79 -3.83 -16.44
C TYR A 80 21.09 -4.62 -16.62
N ALA A 81 21.15 -5.46 -17.67
CA ALA A 81 22.31 -6.29 -17.98
C ALA A 81 23.61 -5.49 -18.20
N ASP A 82 23.50 -4.21 -18.60
CA ASP A 82 24.64 -3.30 -18.79
C ASP A 82 25.30 -2.89 -17.46
N GLN A 83 24.50 -2.74 -16.39
CA GLN A 83 24.96 -2.47 -15.03
C GLN A 83 25.66 -3.70 -14.40
N MET A 84 25.41 -4.90 -14.93
CA MET A 84 26.07 -6.14 -14.50
C MET A 84 27.40 -6.41 -15.24
N LYS A 85 27.74 -5.66 -16.30
CA LYS A 85 28.98 -5.86 -17.08
C LYS A 85 30.15 -4.95 -16.66
N GLY A 86 29.99 -4.14 -15.62
CA GLY A 86 30.92 -3.08 -15.23
C GLY A 86 32.18 -3.47 -14.44
N THR A 87 32.63 -4.73 -14.41
CA THR A 87 33.90 -5.11 -13.75
C THR A 87 34.70 -6.13 -14.56
N GLY A 88 35.07 -5.79 -15.80
CA GLY A 88 36.22 -6.39 -16.47
C GLY A 88 37.36 -5.38 -16.45
N PRO A 89 38.58 -5.73 -15.99
CA PRO A 89 39.66 -4.75 -15.85
C PRO A 89 40.09 -4.25 -17.24
N SER A 90 39.77 -2.98 -17.50
CA SER A 90 40.29 -2.24 -18.64
C SER A 90 41.77 -1.93 -18.42
N GLY A 91 42.63 -2.79 -19.00
CA GLY A 91 44.00 -2.46 -19.42
C GLY A 91 45.08 -3.46 -18.94
N PRO A 92 46.29 -3.49 -19.55
CA PRO A 92 46.76 -2.73 -20.71
C PRO A 92 47.59 -3.54 -21.76
N SER A 93 47.90 -2.88 -22.89
CA SER A 93 49.16 -2.98 -23.68
C SER A 93 49.42 -4.10 -24.71
N SER A 94 50.15 -3.66 -25.75
CA SER A 94 51.01 -4.36 -26.73
C SER A 94 50.30 -5.08 -27.89
N GLY A 95 50.56 -4.81 -29.18
CA GLY A 95 51.75 -4.27 -29.82
C GLY A 95 52.40 -5.36 -30.68
N ARG A 96 52.17 -5.33 -32.00
CA ARG A 96 53.09 -5.69 -33.10
C ARG A 96 52.38 -5.66 -34.45
#